data_AF-A0A6G0SGX0-F1
#
_entry.id   AF-A0A6G0SGX0-F1
#
_cell.length_a   1.000
_cell.length_b   1.000
_cell.length_c   1.000
_cell.angle_alpha   90.00
_cell.angle_beta   90.00
_cell.angle_gamma   90.00
#
_symmetry.space_group_name_H-M   'P 1'
#
loop_
_entity.id
_entity.type
_entity.pdbx_description
1 polymer ?
#
loop_
_entity_poly.entity_id
_entity_poly.type
_entity_poly.pdbx_seq_one_letter_code
_entity_poly.pdbx_strand_id
1 'polypeptide(L)'
;AKPEYHTQPFYVFGESYAGHYVPAISHRIFTGNQQQEGPVHINLKGFGIGNGLTDPQVQYEYYPDMAYNNTYGVKAVAYPVYLAMKAAVSPCVGMIASCQTTKAACLAAQTFCNAALVAPYLTSGLNVYDVRSKCEHPPMCYDFSYVEKFLRLESTLEKLHVSPKSAKWQSCNMEVHAGFSFDWMKNFQQLVPPMLEAGIRGLVYAGDADFIVNWMGCKAWTLDLPWSKHDEFLAAEDKEWTVDGKKAGRIRQVGPFTFQQVYEAGHMVPLDQPKNALALLKAFTLPDEHQLEVADEAEQQWIDTEAMIKDESIMSVM
;
A
#
# COMPACT_ATOMS: atom_id res chain seq x y z
N ALA A 1 17.39 20.96 9.86
CA ALA A 1 18.51 20.25 9.20
C ALA A 1 18.50 20.36 7.67
N LYS A 2 17.33 20.53 7.02
CA LYS A 2 17.21 20.65 5.55
C LYS A 2 16.24 21.77 5.12
N PRO A 3 16.53 23.06 5.38
CA PRO A 3 15.64 24.18 5.06
C PRO A 3 15.34 24.33 3.57
N GLU A 4 16.21 23.81 2.69
CA GLU A 4 16.06 23.85 1.23
C GLU A 4 14.79 23.15 0.71
N TYR A 5 14.22 22.21 1.47
CA TYR A 5 12.99 21.52 1.10
C TYR A 5 11.72 22.13 1.69
N HIS A 6 11.83 23.18 2.52
CA HIS A 6 10.71 23.70 3.31
C HIS A 6 9.53 24.18 2.46
N THR A 7 9.80 24.74 1.27
CA THR A 7 8.75 25.23 0.36
C THR A 7 8.24 24.18 -0.61
N GLN A 8 8.91 23.03 -0.72
CA GLN A 8 8.59 22.02 -1.72
C GLN A 8 7.26 21.33 -1.41
N PRO A 9 6.47 20.96 -2.42
CA PRO A 9 5.32 20.08 -2.25
C PRO A 9 5.71 18.82 -1.49
N PHE A 10 5.04 18.57 -0.38
CA PHE A 10 5.29 17.39 0.45
C PHE A 10 4.16 16.37 0.27
N TYR A 11 4.55 15.10 0.11
CA TYR A 11 3.63 13.99 -0.01
C TYR A 11 4.03 12.86 0.92
N VAL A 12 3.04 12.19 1.51
CA VAL A 12 3.25 10.99 2.33
C VAL A 12 2.80 9.77 1.56
N PHE A 13 3.71 8.84 1.32
CA PHE A 13 3.43 7.58 0.63
C PHE A 13 3.82 6.39 1.49
N GLY A 14 3.11 5.29 1.30
CA GLY A 14 3.47 4.00 1.87
C GLY A 14 2.56 2.90 1.38
N GLU A 15 2.95 1.65 1.68
CA GLU A 15 2.18 0.47 1.32
C GLU A 15 1.85 -0.44 2.52
N SER A 16 0.90 -1.36 2.33
CA SER A 16 0.57 -2.39 3.34
C SER A 16 0.02 -1.81 4.65
N TYR A 17 0.68 -2.08 5.77
CA TYR A 17 0.33 -1.49 7.07
C TYR A 17 0.47 0.05 7.07
N ALA A 18 1.17 0.64 6.09
CA ALA A 18 1.15 2.08 5.91
C ALA A 18 -0.23 2.63 5.52
N GLY A 19 -1.23 1.80 5.22
CA GLY A 19 -2.63 2.23 5.22
C GLY A 19 -3.12 2.75 6.58
N HIS A 20 -2.46 2.39 7.69
CA HIS A 20 -2.65 3.03 9.00
C HIS A 20 -1.75 4.28 9.12
N TYR A 21 -0.47 4.14 8.78
CA TYR A 21 0.52 5.21 8.99
C TYR A 21 0.28 6.44 8.12
N VAL A 22 -0.04 6.27 6.84
CA VAL A 22 -0.18 7.38 5.88
C VAL A 22 -1.33 8.30 6.28
N PRO A 23 -2.57 7.83 6.56
CA PRO A 23 -3.60 8.69 7.11
C PRO A 23 -3.20 9.35 8.44
N ALA A 24 -2.61 8.59 9.37
CA ALA A 24 -2.22 9.12 10.68
C ALA A 24 -1.19 10.25 10.60
N ILE A 25 -0.11 10.03 9.84
CA ILE A 25 0.97 11.00 9.64
C ILE A 25 0.47 12.21 8.88
N SER A 26 -0.24 12.00 7.76
CA SER A 26 -0.75 13.10 6.94
C SER A 26 -1.74 13.96 7.73
N HIS A 27 -2.65 13.35 8.48
CA HIS A 27 -3.61 14.07 9.30
C HIS A 27 -2.92 14.84 10.43
N ARG A 28 -1.88 14.26 11.07
CA ARG A 28 -1.10 14.95 12.11
C ARG A 28 -0.39 16.20 11.56
N ILE A 29 0.19 16.10 10.37
CA ILE A 29 0.82 17.24 9.67
C ILE A 29 -0.25 18.28 9.34
N PHE A 30 -1.37 17.85 8.76
CA PHE A 30 -2.48 18.70 8.39
C PHE A 30 -3.02 19.50 9.60
N THR A 31 -3.33 18.83 10.71
CA THR A 31 -3.84 19.51 11.92
C THR A 31 -2.79 20.42 12.55
N GLY A 32 -1.53 19.98 12.60
CA GLY A 32 -0.43 20.80 13.11
C GLY A 32 -0.25 22.09 12.30
N ASN A 33 -0.35 22.02 10.97
CA ASN A 33 -0.31 23.19 10.10
C ASN A 33 -1.47 24.15 10.37
N GLN A 34 -2.70 23.64 10.54
CA GLN A 34 -3.89 24.46 10.83
C GLN A 34 -3.78 25.16 12.20
N GLN A 35 -3.18 24.48 13.17
CA GLN A 35 -2.99 24.97 14.54
C GLN A 35 -1.70 25.79 14.70
N GLN A 36 -0.91 25.94 13.63
CA GLN A 36 0.39 26.62 13.64
C GLN A 36 1.34 26.03 14.71
N GLU A 37 1.32 24.71 14.87
CA GLU A 37 2.14 24.02 15.85
C GLU A 37 3.59 23.93 15.40
N GLY A 38 4.49 24.41 16.27
CA GLY A 38 5.92 24.38 16.01
C GLY A 38 6.39 25.41 14.98
N PRO A 39 7.71 25.49 14.73
CA PRO A 39 8.30 26.55 13.92
C PRO A 39 8.25 26.30 12.41
N VAL A 40 7.75 25.14 11.97
CA VAL A 40 7.84 24.67 10.57
C VAL A 40 6.45 24.35 10.05
N HIS A 41 6.06 25.01 8.97
CA HIS A 41 4.87 24.66 8.21
C HIS A 41 5.25 23.69 7.10
N ILE A 42 4.69 22.48 7.11
CA ILE A 42 4.98 21.47 6.08
C ILE A 42 3.99 21.66 4.93
N ASN A 43 4.47 21.93 3.72
CA ASN A 43 3.62 22.14 2.54
C ASN A 43 2.99 20.83 2.02
N LEU A 44 2.15 20.18 2.84
CA LEU A 44 1.45 18.94 2.51
C LEU A 44 0.52 19.17 1.33
N LYS A 45 0.75 18.45 0.22
CA LYS A 45 -0.05 18.53 -1.01
C LYS A 45 -0.87 17.29 -1.28
N GLY A 46 -0.48 16.15 -0.70
CA GLY A 46 -1.25 14.93 -0.83
C GLY A 46 -0.66 13.75 -0.10
N PHE A 47 -1.34 12.62 -0.20
CA PHE A 47 -0.90 11.35 0.34
C PHE A 47 -1.29 10.20 -0.60
N GLY A 48 -0.53 9.11 -0.57
CA GLY A 48 -0.75 7.92 -1.37
C GLY A 48 -0.66 6.64 -0.56
N ILE A 49 -1.65 5.76 -0.73
CA ILE A 49 -1.76 4.49 -0.01
C ILE A 49 -1.78 3.36 -1.04
N GLY A 50 -0.69 2.59 -1.11
CA GLY A 50 -0.57 1.41 -1.97
C GLY A 50 -0.96 0.13 -1.25
N ASN A 51 -1.91 -0.66 -1.76
CA ASN A 51 -2.30 -1.95 -1.17
C ASN A 51 -2.40 -1.86 0.37
N GLY A 52 -3.11 -0.84 0.87
CA GLY A 52 -3.02 -0.42 2.26
C GLY A 52 -4.22 -0.84 3.12
N LEU A 53 -3.95 -1.43 4.29
CA LEU A 53 -4.99 -1.74 5.28
C LEU A 53 -5.36 -0.43 5.98
N THR A 54 -6.57 0.08 5.77
CA THR A 54 -7.02 1.41 6.20
C THR A 54 -8.36 1.35 6.93
N ASP A 55 -9.31 0.60 6.38
CA ASP A 55 -10.57 0.24 7.05
C ASP A 55 -10.69 -1.29 7.12
N PRO A 56 -10.20 -1.91 8.21
CA PRO A 56 -10.30 -3.34 8.38
C PRO A 56 -11.75 -3.85 8.37
N GLN A 57 -12.71 -3.05 8.82
CA GLN A 57 -14.10 -3.48 8.90
C GLN A 57 -14.66 -3.75 7.51
N VAL A 58 -14.40 -2.86 6.55
CA VAL A 58 -14.81 -3.02 5.14
C VAL A 58 -13.91 -4.02 4.42
N GLN A 59 -12.59 -3.92 4.58
CA GLN A 59 -11.64 -4.71 3.79
C GLN A 59 -11.72 -6.21 4.08
N TYR A 60 -12.00 -6.62 5.32
CA TYR A 60 -12.07 -8.04 5.69
C TYR A 60 -13.23 -8.79 5.01
N GLU A 61 -14.27 -8.08 4.55
CA GLU A 61 -15.40 -8.68 3.83
C GLU A 61 -14.98 -9.32 2.49
N TYR A 62 -13.84 -8.87 1.93
CA TYR A 62 -13.40 -9.22 0.58
C TYR A 62 -12.37 -10.35 0.52
N TYR A 63 -11.86 -10.82 1.67
CA TYR A 63 -10.94 -11.98 1.70
C TYR A 63 -11.52 -13.25 1.07
N PRO A 64 -12.78 -13.65 1.33
CA PRO A 64 -13.32 -14.87 0.73
C PRO A 64 -13.39 -14.78 -0.80
N ASP A 65 -13.81 -13.63 -1.32
CA ASP A 65 -13.94 -13.42 -2.76
C ASP A 65 -12.58 -13.26 -3.43
N MET A 66 -11.56 -12.70 -2.76
CA MET A 66 -10.19 -12.73 -3.31
C MET A 66 -9.60 -14.15 -3.30
N ALA A 67 -9.88 -14.95 -2.27
CA ALA A 67 -9.38 -16.33 -2.19
C ALA A 67 -10.01 -17.28 -3.22
N TYR A 68 -11.25 -17.02 -3.66
CA TYR A 68 -11.99 -17.93 -4.52
C TYR A 68 -12.40 -17.33 -5.87
N ASN A 69 -12.72 -16.05 -5.96
CA ASN A 69 -13.27 -15.37 -7.14
C ASN A 69 -12.41 -14.18 -7.62
N ASN A 70 -11.09 -14.23 -7.42
CA ASN A 70 -10.19 -13.20 -7.93
C ASN A 70 -10.20 -13.11 -9.48
N THR A 71 -9.69 -11.99 -9.97
CA THR A 71 -9.59 -11.62 -11.39
C THR A 71 -8.76 -12.59 -12.23
N TYR A 72 -7.93 -13.43 -11.60
CA TYR A 72 -7.05 -14.40 -12.26
C TYR A 72 -7.62 -15.83 -12.29
N GLY A 73 -8.83 -16.03 -11.76
CA GLY A 73 -9.48 -17.35 -11.73
C GLY A 73 -8.82 -18.36 -10.79
N VAL A 74 -7.89 -17.93 -9.93
CA VAL A 74 -7.19 -18.81 -9.00
C VAL A 74 -8.13 -19.22 -7.87
N LYS A 75 -8.31 -20.53 -7.67
CA LYS A 75 -9.09 -21.09 -6.55
C LYS A 75 -8.14 -21.48 -5.41
N ALA A 76 -7.74 -20.51 -4.59
CA ALA A 76 -6.80 -20.74 -3.48
C ALA A 76 -7.39 -21.63 -2.37
N VAL A 77 -8.72 -21.62 -2.23
CA VAL A 77 -9.44 -22.45 -1.25
C VAL A 77 -10.51 -23.31 -1.94
N ALA A 78 -10.83 -24.46 -1.33
CA ALA A 78 -11.93 -25.31 -1.80
C ALA A 78 -13.30 -24.63 -1.55
N TYR A 79 -14.32 -24.98 -2.35
CA TYR A 79 -15.65 -24.36 -2.25
C TYR A 79 -16.28 -24.44 -0.84
N PRO A 80 -16.21 -25.57 -0.10
CA PRO A 80 -16.71 -25.61 1.29
C PRO A 80 -15.98 -24.64 2.23
N VAL A 81 -14.67 -24.43 2.02
CA VAL A 81 -13.87 -23.48 2.80
C VAL A 81 -14.26 -22.05 2.45
N TYR A 82 -14.47 -21.74 1.17
CA TYR A 82 -15.00 -20.44 0.74
C TYR A 82 -16.34 -20.11 1.43
N LEU A 83 -17.28 -21.06 1.49
CA LEU A 83 -18.55 -20.87 2.19
C LEU A 83 -18.36 -20.62 3.70
N ALA A 84 -17.45 -21.36 4.33
CA ALA A 84 -17.11 -21.15 5.74
C ALA A 84 -16.50 -19.75 5.97
N MET A 85 -15.61 -19.29 5.09
CA MET A 85 -15.05 -17.93 5.14
C MET A 85 -16.16 -16.88 4.99
N LYS A 86 -17.07 -17.01 4.01
CA LYS A 86 -18.21 -16.08 3.85
C LYS A 86 -19.09 -16.05 5.11
N ALA A 87 -19.34 -17.19 5.75
CA ALA A 87 -20.11 -17.25 7.00
C ALA A 87 -19.39 -16.57 8.19
N ALA A 88 -18.06 -16.57 8.19
CA ALA A 88 -17.25 -15.95 9.25
C ALA A 88 -17.11 -14.43 9.11
N VAL A 89 -17.47 -13.84 7.96
CA VAL A 89 -17.37 -12.39 7.72
C VAL A 89 -18.17 -11.60 8.75
N SER A 90 -19.46 -11.92 8.94
CA SER A 90 -20.32 -11.14 9.85
C SER A 90 -19.83 -11.16 11.31
N PRO A 91 -19.48 -12.31 11.91
CA PRO A 91 -18.83 -12.33 13.23
C PRO A 91 -17.53 -11.52 13.27
N CYS A 92 -16.67 -11.63 12.25
CA CYS A 92 -15.40 -10.88 12.20
C CYS A 92 -15.65 -9.36 12.19
N VAL A 93 -16.50 -8.88 11.28
CA VAL A 93 -16.87 -7.46 11.15
C VAL A 93 -17.46 -6.93 12.47
N GLY A 94 -18.32 -7.70 13.14
CA GLY A 94 -18.86 -7.32 14.46
C GLY A 94 -17.78 -7.19 15.55
N MET A 95 -16.76 -8.05 15.52
CA MET A 95 -15.62 -7.95 16.44
C MET A 95 -14.72 -6.75 16.12
N ILE A 96 -14.51 -6.43 14.83
CA ILE A 96 -13.78 -5.23 14.40
C ILE A 96 -14.53 -3.96 14.83
N ALA A 97 -15.86 -3.93 14.71
CA ALA A 97 -16.67 -2.81 15.21
C ALA A 97 -16.47 -2.61 16.72
N SER A 98 -16.44 -3.71 17.49
CA SER A 98 -16.19 -3.67 18.94
C SER A 98 -14.77 -3.16 19.28
N CYS A 99 -13.78 -3.44 18.43
CA CYS A 99 -12.42 -2.90 18.59
C CYS A 99 -12.38 -1.37 18.53
N GLN A 100 -13.26 -0.72 17.77
CA GLN A 100 -13.22 0.74 17.62
C GLN A 100 -13.41 1.45 18.97
N THR A 101 -14.30 0.93 19.82
CA THR A 101 -14.59 1.49 21.15
C THR A 101 -13.79 0.83 22.28
N THR A 102 -13.40 -0.45 22.15
CA THR A 102 -12.81 -1.23 23.24
C THR A 102 -11.47 -1.82 22.84
N LYS A 103 -10.36 -1.33 23.42
CA LYS A 103 -9.00 -1.77 23.07
C LYS A 103 -8.78 -3.28 23.21
N ALA A 104 -9.31 -3.90 24.26
CA ALA A 104 -9.18 -5.35 24.48
C ALA A 104 -9.88 -6.18 23.38
N ALA A 105 -10.93 -5.63 22.75
CA ALA A 105 -11.62 -6.31 21.65
C ALA A 105 -10.77 -6.37 20.37
N CYS A 106 -9.77 -5.48 20.21
CA CYS A 106 -8.92 -5.46 19.02
C CYS A 106 -8.09 -6.73 18.85
N LEU A 107 -7.47 -7.22 19.94
CA LEU A 107 -6.69 -8.46 19.88
C LEU A 107 -7.57 -9.67 19.58
N ALA A 108 -8.77 -9.72 20.18
CA ALA A 108 -9.75 -10.77 19.91
C ALA A 108 -10.23 -10.75 18.45
N ALA A 109 -10.54 -9.55 17.92
CA ALA A 109 -10.92 -9.35 16.53
C ALA A 109 -9.80 -9.79 15.59
N GLN A 110 -8.56 -9.34 15.82
CA GLN A 110 -7.40 -9.73 15.02
C GLN A 110 -7.22 -11.24 14.98
N THR A 111 -7.26 -11.89 16.15
CA THR A 111 -7.09 -13.34 16.27
C THR A 111 -8.18 -14.08 15.51
N PHE A 112 -9.45 -13.76 15.75
CA PHE A 112 -10.58 -14.44 15.11
C PHE A 112 -10.59 -14.22 13.59
N CYS A 113 -10.51 -12.96 13.16
CA CYS A 113 -10.59 -12.60 11.75
C CYS A 113 -9.43 -13.20 10.95
N ASN A 114 -8.19 -13.13 11.44
CA ASN A 114 -7.06 -13.71 10.73
C ASN A 114 -7.16 -15.24 10.66
N ALA A 115 -7.60 -15.89 11.74
CA ALA A 115 -7.80 -17.34 11.74
C ALA A 115 -8.91 -17.78 10.76
N ALA A 116 -10.00 -17.02 10.66
CA ALA A 116 -11.15 -17.41 9.86
C ALA A 116 -11.06 -16.99 8.38
N LEU A 117 -10.39 -15.86 8.08
CA LEU A 117 -10.44 -15.22 6.76
C LEU A 117 -9.09 -15.16 6.05
N VAL A 118 -7.97 -15.25 6.77
CA VAL A 118 -6.61 -15.19 6.18
C VAL A 118 -5.93 -16.56 6.21
N ALA A 119 -5.97 -17.25 7.34
CA ALA A 119 -5.32 -18.55 7.51
C ALA A 119 -5.75 -19.63 6.49
N PRO A 120 -7.03 -19.72 6.06
CA PRO A 120 -7.40 -20.68 5.02
C PRO A 120 -6.62 -20.50 3.72
N TYR A 121 -6.37 -19.26 3.29
CA TYR A 121 -5.55 -18.97 2.11
C TYR A 121 -4.11 -19.43 2.32
N LEU A 122 -3.52 -19.19 3.50
CA LEU A 122 -2.14 -19.61 3.82
C LEU A 122 -1.94 -21.12 3.65
N THR A 123 -2.96 -21.94 3.93
CA THR A 123 -2.87 -23.40 3.76
C THR A 123 -2.73 -23.86 2.31
N SER A 124 -3.03 -22.99 1.34
CA SER A 124 -2.86 -23.28 -0.10
C SER A 124 -1.38 -23.32 -0.53
N GLY A 125 -0.48 -22.71 0.25
CA GLY A 125 0.92 -22.51 -0.12
C GLY A 125 1.14 -21.41 -1.18
N LEU A 126 0.09 -20.69 -1.59
CA LEU A 126 0.20 -19.54 -2.47
C LEU A 126 0.79 -18.34 -1.72
N ASN A 127 1.40 -17.45 -2.49
CA ASN A 127 1.93 -16.18 -1.99
C ASN A 127 0.76 -15.27 -1.59
N VAL A 128 0.77 -14.76 -0.35
CA VAL A 128 -0.26 -13.81 0.11
C VAL A 128 -0.16 -12.45 -0.56
N TYR A 129 0.98 -12.15 -1.15
CA TYR A 129 1.28 -10.90 -1.84
C TYR A 129 1.01 -10.97 -3.35
N ASP A 130 0.81 -12.16 -3.91
CA ASP A 130 0.45 -12.34 -5.33
C ASP A 130 -0.22 -13.71 -5.53
N VAL A 131 -1.53 -13.70 -5.81
CA VAL A 131 -2.34 -14.91 -6.00
C VAL A 131 -1.88 -15.80 -7.15
N ARG A 132 -1.06 -15.28 -8.07
CA ARG A 132 -0.58 -16.00 -9.25
C ARG A 132 0.62 -16.90 -8.94
N SER A 133 1.24 -16.76 -7.76
CA SER A 133 2.51 -17.40 -7.42
C SER A 133 2.45 -18.23 -6.13
N LYS A 134 3.43 -19.13 -5.95
CA LYS A 134 3.64 -19.85 -4.69
C LYS A 134 4.48 -19.02 -3.74
N CYS A 135 4.31 -19.24 -2.45
CA CYS A 135 5.18 -18.63 -1.44
C CYS A 135 6.49 -19.40 -1.33
N GLU A 136 7.54 -18.96 -2.04
CA GLU A 136 8.83 -19.67 -2.08
C GLU A 136 9.73 -19.34 -0.87
N HIS A 137 9.62 -18.12 -0.32
CA HIS A 137 10.46 -17.64 0.78
C HIS A 137 9.66 -17.13 1.99
N PRO A 138 9.00 -18.00 2.78
CA PRO A 138 8.24 -17.55 3.96
C PRO A 138 9.11 -16.79 4.98
N PRO A 139 8.55 -15.81 5.73
CA PRO A 139 7.15 -15.38 5.69
C PRO A 139 6.86 -14.33 4.60
N MET A 140 7.89 -13.71 4.02
CA MET A 140 7.74 -12.60 3.06
C MET A 140 7.44 -13.06 1.62
N CYS A 141 7.54 -14.36 1.36
CA CYS A 141 7.38 -15.02 0.06
C CYS A 141 8.34 -14.59 -1.06
N TYR A 142 9.17 -13.56 -0.84
CA TYR A 142 10.23 -13.08 -1.72
C TYR A 142 11.62 -13.19 -1.07
N ASP A 143 12.67 -13.35 -1.87
CA ASP A 143 14.06 -13.39 -1.37
C ASP A 143 14.63 -11.99 -1.13
N PHE A 144 14.61 -11.55 0.14
CA PHE A 144 15.25 -10.31 0.58
C PHE A 144 16.70 -10.50 1.06
N SER A 145 17.29 -11.69 0.89
CA SER A 145 18.62 -12.00 1.45
C SER A 145 19.73 -11.14 0.84
N TYR A 146 19.59 -10.72 -0.43
CA TYR A 146 20.54 -9.82 -1.08
C TYR A 146 20.53 -8.43 -0.45
N VAL A 147 19.35 -7.88 -0.18
CA VAL A 147 19.18 -6.60 0.52
C VAL A 147 19.73 -6.69 1.95
N GLU A 148 19.40 -7.77 2.66
CA GLU A 148 19.93 -8.00 4.00
C GLU A 148 21.45 -8.08 4.04
N LYS A 149 22.07 -8.81 3.11
CA LYS A 149 23.52 -8.92 3.01
C LYS A 149 24.13 -7.55 2.74
N PHE A 150 23.62 -6.82 1.76
CA PHE A 150 24.13 -5.50 1.37
C PHE A 150 24.07 -4.50 2.53
N LEU A 151 22.94 -4.41 3.24
CA LEU A 151 22.73 -3.48 4.36
C LEU A 151 23.44 -3.89 5.65
N ARG A 152 24.06 -5.08 5.69
CA ARG A 152 24.90 -5.54 6.81
C ARG A 152 26.41 -5.44 6.53
N LEU A 153 26.83 -5.06 5.32
CA LEU A 153 28.24 -4.82 5.02
C LEU A 153 28.76 -3.66 5.85
N GLU A 154 29.95 -3.81 6.44
CA GLU A 154 30.61 -2.76 7.22
C GLU A 154 30.80 -1.48 6.39
N SER A 155 31.21 -1.62 5.13
CA SER A 155 31.36 -0.52 4.19
C SER A 155 30.04 0.19 3.87
N THR A 156 28.92 -0.52 3.83
CA THR A 156 27.59 0.08 3.66
C THR A 156 27.17 0.82 4.93
N LEU A 157 27.34 0.22 6.10
CA LEU A 157 26.99 0.83 7.38
C LEU A 157 27.80 2.10 7.64
N GLU A 158 29.10 2.09 7.35
CA GLU A 158 29.99 3.25 7.46
C GLU A 158 29.53 4.39 6.54
N LYS A 159 29.24 4.10 5.26
CA LYS A 159 28.74 5.08 4.30
C LYS A 159 27.37 5.67 4.67
N LEU A 160 26.52 4.89 5.34
CA LEU A 160 25.22 5.34 5.84
C LEU A 160 25.31 5.97 7.25
N HIS A 161 26.52 6.10 7.80
CA HIS A 161 26.77 6.62 9.14
C HIS A 161 26.03 5.87 10.26
N VAL A 162 25.81 4.58 10.08
CA VAL A 162 25.19 3.70 11.09
C VAL A 162 26.26 3.28 12.08
N SER A 163 26.00 3.52 13.37
CA SER A 163 26.89 3.11 14.44
C SER A 163 27.13 1.59 14.42
N PRO A 164 28.38 1.11 14.58
CA PRO A 164 28.66 -0.33 14.70
C PRO A 164 28.05 -0.95 15.97
N LYS A 165 27.55 -0.13 16.91
CA LYS A 165 26.80 -0.58 18.10
C LYS A 165 25.31 -0.80 17.83
N SER A 166 24.81 -0.41 16.66
CA SER A 166 23.41 -0.61 16.28
C SER A 166 23.10 -2.09 16.08
N ALA A 167 21.84 -2.45 16.26
CA ALA A 167 21.35 -3.78 15.92
C ALA A 167 21.58 -4.08 14.42
N LYS A 168 21.75 -5.37 14.08
CA LYS A 168 21.89 -5.79 12.69
C LYS A 168 20.60 -5.48 11.93
N TRP A 169 20.75 -4.97 10.70
CA TRP A 169 19.62 -4.70 9.83
C TRP A 169 18.80 -5.97 9.58
N GLN A 170 17.48 -5.87 9.61
CA GLN A 170 16.53 -6.94 9.29
C GLN A 170 15.36 -6.31 8.54
N SER A 171 14.75 -7.07 7.61
CA SER A 171 13.65 -6.58 6.78
C SER A 171 12.41 -6.22 7.60
N CYS A 172 12.09 -7.01 8.63
CA CYS A 172 10.99 -6.76 9.57
C CYS A 172 11.41 -7.10 10.99
N ASN A 173 10.98 -6.29 11.97
CA ASN A 173 11.15 -6.57 13.39
C ASN A 173 9.85 -7.15 13.97
N MET A 174 9.89 -8.44 14.35
CA MET A 174 8.70 -9.15 14.82
C MET A 174 8.25 -8.77 16.24
N GLU A 175 9.14 -8.19 17.06
CA GLU A 175 8.77 -7.64 18.36
C GLU A 175 7.93 -6.36 18.20
N VAL A 176 8.36 -5.47 17.30
CA VAL A 176 7.57 -4.29 16.93
C VAL A 176 6.23 -4.73 16.34
N HIS A 177 6.23 -5.67 15.38
CA HIS A 177 5.00 -6.23 14.82
C HIS A 177 4.03 -6.73 15.91
N ALA A 178 4.52 -7.51 16.88
CA ALA A 178 3.69 -8.00 17.98
C ALA A 178 3.12 -6.85 18.84
N GLY A 179 3.90 -5.79 19.08
CA GLY A 179 3.46 -4.60 19.79
C GLY A 179 2.29 -3.86 19.13
N PHE A 180 2.14 -3.97 17.80
CA PHE A 180 1.07 -3.33 17.03
C PHE A 180 -0.22 -4.16 16.92
N SER A 181 -0.32 -5.33 17.59
CA SER A 181 -1.51 -6.21 17.52
C SER A 181 -2.83 -5.53 17.94
N PHE A 182 -2.77 -4.51 18.82
CA PHE A 182 -3.97 -3.77 19.25
C PHE A 182 -4.38 -2.64 18.29
N ASP A 183 -3.54 -2.33 17.31
CA ASP A 183 -3.74 -1.26 16.34
C ASP A 183 -4.29 -1.80 15.01
N TRP A 184 -3.94 -3.05 14.65
CA TRP A 184 -4.29 -3.70 13.38
C TRP A 184 -5.76 -3.60 12.95
N MET A 185 -6.68 -3.63 13.92
CA MET A 185 -8.12 -3.62 13.66
C MET A 185 -8.76 -2.24 13.81
N LYS A 186 -7.97 -1.17 13.94
CA LYS A 186 -8.48 0.20 14.04
C LYS A 186 -8.80 0.79 12.67
N ASN A 187 -9.85 1.60 12.62
CA ASN A 187 -10.22 2.33 11.42
C ASN A 187 -9.43 3.65 11.32
N PHE A 188 -8.60 3.76 10.30
CA PHE A 188 -7.84 4.96 9.96
C PHE A 188 -8.45 5.76 8.80
N GLN A 189 -9.46 5.24 8.10
CA GLN A 189 -10.16 5.96 7.03
C GLN A 189 -10.77 7.27 7.53
N GLN A 190 -11.24 7.30 8.78
CA GLN A 190 -11.86 8.49 9.39
C GLN A 190 -10.95 9.74 9.43
N LEU A 191 -9.63 9.56 9.26
CA LEU A 191 -8.68 10.68 9.20
C LEU A 191 -8.59 11.31 7.81
N VAL A 192 -9.13 10.66 6.78
CA VAL A 192 -9.03 11.08 5.38
C VAL A 192 -9.99 12.24 5.04
N PRO A 193 -11.29 12.22 5.40
CA PRO A 193 -12.24 13.24 4.94
C PRO A 193 -11.82 14.69 5.23
N PRO A 194 -11.37 15.08 6.45
CA PRO A 194 -10.98 16.47 6.71
C PRO A 194 -9.87 16.99 5.80
N MET A 195 -8.95 16.11 5.39
CA MET A 195 -7.88 16.46 4.45
C MET A 195 -8.41 16.67 3.03
N LEU A 196 -9.33 15.80 2.57
CA LEU A 196 -9.96 15.96 1.26
C LEU A 196 -10.78 17.25 1.17
N GLU A 197 -11.53 17.60 2.22
CA GLU A 197 -12.30 18.87 2.28
C GLU A 197 -11.39 20.10 2.18
N ALA A 198 -10.16 20.01 2.70
CA ALA A 198 -9.15 21.06 2.60
C ALA A 198 -8.39 21.06 1.26
N GLY A 199 -8.76 20.19 0.31
CA GLY A 199 -8.12 20.10 -1.01
C GLY A 199 -6.79 19.35 -1.02
N ILE A 200 -6.42 18.65 0.06
CA ILE A 200 -5.26 17.76 0.06
C ILE A 200 -5.60 16.55 -0.82
N ARG A 201 -4.74 16.24 -1.79
CA ARG A 201 -4.99 15.14 -2.73
C ARG A 201 -4.80 13.79 -2.05
N GLY A 202 -5.74 12.88 -2.24
CA GLY A 202 -5.66 11.50 -1.74
C GLY A 202 -5.62 10.51 -2.90
N LEU A 203 -4.60 9.65 -2.92
CA LEU A 203 -4.50 8.52 -3.84
C LEU A 203 -4.56 7.21 -3.06
N VAL A 204 -5.45 6.32 -3.47
CA VAL A 204 -5.44 4.93 -3.03
C VAL A 204 -5.21 4.09 -4.28
N TYR A 205 -4.14 3.32 -4.31
CA TYR A 205 -3.85 2.42 -5.42
C TYR A 205 -3.67 0.99 -4.92
N ALA A 206 -4.06 0.02 -5.74
CA ALA A 206 -3.93 -1.38 -5.37
C ALA A 206 -3.65 -2.26 -6.59
N GLY A 207 -2.62 -3.09 -6.50
CA GLY A 207 -2.37 -4.18 -7.44
C GLY A 207 -3.49 -5.21 -7.40
N ASP A 208 -3.98 -5.62 -8.56
CA ASP A 208 -5.15 -6.49 -8.67
C ASP A 208 -4.88 -7.98 -8.39
N ALA A 209 -3.62 -8.38 -8.19
CA ALA A 209 -3.20 -9.73 -7.84
C ALA A 209 -2.90 -9.92 -6.34
N ASP A 210 -2.93 -8.86 -5.53
CA ASP A 210 -2.65 -8.95 -4.10
C ASP A 210 -3.80 -9.61 -3.31
N PHE A 211 -3.50 -10.61 -2.49
CA PHE A 211 -4.50 -11.21 -1.60
C PHE A 211 -4.62 -10.46 -0.27
N ILE A 212 -3.49 -10.21 0.39
CA ILE A 212 -3.47 -9.78 1.80
C ILE A 212 -4.06 -8.38 1.99
N VAL A 213 -3.90 -7.48 1.02
CA VAL A 213 -4.59 -6.19 0.99
C VAL A 213 -5.16 -5.93 -0.40
N ASN A 214 -6.10 -6.80 -0.76
CA ASN A 214 -6.66 -6.88 -2.10
C ASN A 214 -7.38 -5.60 -2.57
N TRP A 215 -7.31 -5.39 -3.89
CA TRP A 215 -7.90 -4.23 -4.56
C TRP A 215 -9.41 -4.09 -4.36
N MET A 216 -10.14 -5.20 -4.16
CA MET A 216 -11.60 -5.17 -3.95
C MET A 216 -11.91 -4.51 -2.61
N GLY A 217 -11.22 -4.92 -1.55
CA GLY A 217 -11.33 -4.30 -0.23
C GLY A 217 -10.86 -2.85 -0.24
N CYS A 218 -9.72 -2.56 -0.88
CA CYS A 218 -9.25 -1.18 -1.02
C CYS A 218 -10.29 -0.31 -1.74
N LYS A 219 -10.86 -0.78 -2.85
CA LYS A 219 -11.90 -0.05 -3.57
C LYS A 219 -13.13 0.15 -2.70
N ALA A 220 -13.60 -0.89 -2.02
CA ALA A 220 -14.82 -0.84 -1.23
C ALA A 220 -14.79 0.24 -0.15
N TRP A 221 -13.71 0.35 0.63
CA TRP A 221 -13.64 1.41 1.65
C TRP A 221 -13.56 2.80 1.02
N THR A 222 -12.90 2.96 -0.13
CA THR A 222 -12.90 4.26 -0.83
C THR A 222 -14.27 4.67 -1.34
N LEU A 223 -15.14 3.70 -1.67
CA LEU A 223 -16.53 3.94 -2.04
C LEU A 223 -17.41 4.27 -0.82
N ASP A 224 -17.07 3.76 0.36
CA ASP A 224 -17.79 3.99 1.62
C ASP A 224 -17.31 5.24 2.39
N LEU A 225 -16.26 5.91 1.92
CA LEU A 225 -15.66 7.05 2.59
C LEU A 225 -16.70 8.19 2.79
N PRO A 226 -16.91 8.69 4.02
CA PRO A 226 -17.89 9.76 4.29
C PRO A 226 -17.25 11.15 4.10
N TRP A 227 -17.40 11.73 2.92
CA TRP A 227 -16.92 13.08 2.58
C TRP A 227 -17.92 13.82 1.67
N SER A 228 -17.73 15.12 1.46
CA SER A 228 -18.70 15.99 0.77
C SER A 228 -19.04 15.57 -0.67
N LYS A 229 -18.15 14.82 -1.32
CA LYS A 229 -18.36 14.27 -2.67
C LYS A 229 -18.55 12.75 -2.69
N HIS A 230 -18.96 12.15 -1.57
CA HIS A 230 -19.23 10.71 -1.47
C HIS A 230 -20.15 10.21 -2.60
N ASP A 231 -21.35 10.80 -2.75
CA ASP A 231 -22.32 10.36 -3.75
C ASP A 231 -21.78 10.51 -5.19
N GLU A 232 -21.00 11.57 -5.45
CA GLU A 232 -20.36 11.79 -6.75
C GLU A 232 -19.29 10.73 -7.03
N PHE A 233 -18.46 10.39 -6.03
CA PHE A 233 -17.44 9.33 -6.16
C PHE A 233 -18.07 7.94 -6.29
N LEU A 234 -19.17 7.67 -5.60
CA LEU A 234 -19.92 6.42 -5.71
C LEU A 234 -20.53 6.26 -7.11
N ALA A 235 -21.12 7.33 -7.65
CA ALA A 235 -21.74 7.35 -8.98
C ALA A 235 -20.73 7.39 -10.14
N ALA A 236 -19.48 7.82 -9.90
CA ALA A 236 -18.45 7.89 -10.92
C ALA A 236 -18.13 6.52 -11.54
N GLU A 237 -17.82 6.51 -12.82
CA GLU A 237 -17.38 5.29 -13.53
C GLU A 237 -15.88 5.05 -13.35
N ASP A 238 -15.48 3.78 -13.37
CA ASP A 238 -14.07 3.42 -13.49
C ASP A 238 -13.63 3.55 -14.95
N LYS A 239 -12.73 4.49 -15.23
CA LYS A 239 -12.17 4.70 -16.57
C LYS A 239 -10.95 3.82 -16.77
N GLU A 240 -10.79 3.31 -18.00
CA GLU A 240 -9.58 2.57 -18.38
C GLU A 240 -8.35 3.49 -18.29
N TRP A 241 -7.29 3.00 -17.66
CA TRP A 241 -6.02 3.68 -17.57
C TRP A 241 -4.98 2.96 -18.42
N THR A 242 -4.27 3.72 -19.25
CA THR A 242 -3.25 3.21 -20.15
C THR A 242 -1.91 3.89 -19.90
N VAL A 243 -0.83 3.12 -20.02
CA VAL A 243 0.54 3.62 -20.07
C VAL A 243 1.15 3.10 -21.37
N ASP A 244 1.66 4.01 -22.20
CA ASP A 244 2.22 3.73 -23.54
C ASP A 244 1.31 2.89 -24.44
N GLY A 245 0.03 3.25 -24.46
CA GLY A 245 -0.98 2.58 -25.27
C GLY A 245 -1.37 1.17 -24.78
N LYS A 246 -0.83 0.69 -23.65
CA LYS A 246 -1.20 -0.59 -23.02
C LYS A 246 -2.10 -0.34 -21.83
N LYS A 247 -3.07 -1.24 -21.61
CA LYS A 247 -3.94 -1.19 -20.43
C LYS A 247 -3.11 -1.44 -19.18
N ALA A 248 -3.07 -0.46 -18.29
CA ALA A 248 -2.32 -0.50 -17.04
C ALA A 248 -3.23 -0.64 -15.81
N GLY A 249 -4.54 -0.40 -15.98
CA GLY A 249 -5.50 -0.53 -14.88
C GLY A 249 -6.79 0.25 -15.10
N ARG A 250 -7.38 0.68 -13.98
CA ARG A 250 -8.58 1.53 -13.96
C ARG A 250 -8.45 2.65 -12.95
N ILE A 251 -9.00 3.81 -13.27
CA ILE A 251 -9.01 4.99 -12.41
C ILE A 251 -10.44 5.42 -12.16
N ARG A 252 -10.76 5.70 -10.89
CA ARG A 252 -11.93 6.45 -10.46
C ARG A 252 -11.46 7.69 -9.73
N GLN A 253 -11.85 8.86 -10.21
CA GLN A 253 -11.41 10.13 -9.64
C GLN A 253 -12.55 11.13 -9.57
N VAL A 254 -12.71 11.76 -8.41
CA VAL A 254 -13.60 12.91 -8.19
C VAL A 254 -12.86 13.92 -7.32
N GLY A 255 -12.77 15.17 -7.78
CA GLY A 255 -12.07 16.22 -7.06
C GLY A 255 -10.65 15.79 -6.61
N PRO A 256 -10.29 15.92 -5.32
CA PRO A 256 -8.97 15.59 -4.82
C PRO A 256 -8.74 14.09 -4.56
N PHE A 257 -9.76 13.23 -4.76
CA PHE A 257 -9.68 11.82 -4.36
C PHE A 257 -9.69 10.87 -5.56
N THR A 258 -8.74 9.94 -5.56
CA THR A 258 -8.54 8.95 -6.62
C THR A 258 -8.40 7.55 -6.03
N PHE A 259 -9.16 6.60 -6.58
CA PHE A 259 -8.86 5.17 -6.49
C PHE A 259 -8.29 4.67 -7.82
N GLN A 260 -7.17 3.95 -7.78
CA GLN A 260 -6.50 3.42 -8.97
C GLN A 260 -6.17 1.94 -8.82
N GLN A 261 -6.89 1.09 -9.55
CA GLN A 261 -6.54 -0.32 -9.70
C GLN A 261 -5.36 -0.44 -10.66
N VAL A 262 -4.33 -1.21 -10.32
CA VAL A 262 -3.17 -1.48 -11.17
C VAL A 262 -3.20 -2.94 -11.61
N TYR A 263 -3.25 -3.16 -12.91
CA TYR A 263 -3.29 -4.52 -13.47
C TYR A 263 -1.94 -5.22 -13.37
N GLU A 264 -2.00 -6.53 -13.26
CA GLU A 264 -0.83 -7.43 -13.27
C GLU A 264 0.20 -7.14 -12.16
N ALA A 265 -0.25 -6.52 -11.07
CA ALA A 265 0.56 -6.22 -9.90
C ALA A 265 0.01 -6.89 -8.63
N GLY A 266 0.89 -7.44 -7.82
CA GLY A 266 0.62 -7.93 -6.48
C GLY A 266 0.70 -6.80 -5.44
N HIS A 267 1.17 -7.16 -4.24
CA HIS A 267 1.22 -6.27 -3.08
C HIS A 267 2.19 -5.10 -3.26
N MET A 268 3.35 -5.38 -3.85
CA MET A 268 4.40 -4.40 -4.11
C MET A 268 4.27 -3.92 -5.56
N VAL A 269 3.30 -3.04 -5.83
CA VAL A 269 3.04 -2.54 -7.20
C VAL A 269 4.30 -2.07 -7.93
N PRO A 270 5.25 -1.33 -7.29
CA PRO A 270 6.49 -0.94 -7.98
C PRO A 270 7.43 -2.10 -8.32
N LEU A 271 7.35 -3.23 -7.62
CA LEU A 271 8.13 -4.43 -7.92
C LEU A 271 7.60 -5.11 -9.20
N ASP A 272 6.28 -5.29 -9.29
CA ASP A 272 5.65 -6.04 -10.38
C ASP A 272 5.45 -5.20 -11.64
N GLN A 273 5.13 -3.92 -11.48
CA GLN A 273 4.77 -3.00 -12.56
C GLN A 273 5.52 -1.65 -12.42
N PRO A 274 6.86 -1.64 -12.42
CA PRO A 274 7.65 -0.44 -12.11
C PRO A 274 7.36 0.74 -13.03
N LYS A 275 7.16 0.48 -14.33
CA LYS A 275 6.84 1.51 -15.32
C LYS A 275 5.48 2.17 -15.04
N ASN A 276 4.46 1.35 -14.76
CA ASN A 276 3.12 1.83 -14.45
C ASN A 276 3.11 2.56 -13.09
N ALA A 277 3.84 2.04 -12.10
CA ALA A 277 4.00 2.68 -10.79
C ALA A 277 4.64 4.07 -10.91
N LEU A 278 5.68 4.20 -11.75
CA LEU A 278 6.33 5.48 -12.00
C LEU A 278 5.39 6.47 -12.72
N ALA A 279 4.66 6.01 -13.74
CA ALA A 279 3.67 6.84 -14.44
C ALA A 279 2.57 7.35 -13.49
N LEU A 280 2.04 6.45 -12.63
CA LEU A 280 1.08 6.79 -11.58
C LEU A 280 1.63 7.83 -10.60
N LEU A 281 2.86 7.62 -10.09
CA LEU A 281 3.48 8.53 -9.13
C LEU A 281 3.71 9.91 -9.74
N LYS A 282 4.22 9.97 -10.97
CA LYS A 282 4.44 11.21 -11.71
C LYS A 282 3.13 11.96 -11.97
N ALA A 283 2.12 11.27 -12.48
CA ALA A 283 0.80 11.87 -12.73
C ALA A 283 0.18 12.43 -11.44
N PHE A 284 0.39 11.77 -10.30
CA PHE A 284 -0.13 12.25 -9.03
C PHE A 284 0.70 13.39 -8.43
N THR A 285 2.03 13.37 -8.53
CA THR A 285 2.89 14.31 -7.78
C THR A 285 3.30 15.55 -8.58
N LEU A 286 3.33 15.45 -9.91
CA LEU A 286 3.75 16.54 -10.78
C LEU A 286 2.56 17.39 -11.27
N PRO A 287 2.77 18.68 -11.59
CA PRO A 287 1.76 19.51 -12.25
C PRO A 287 1.48 19.00 -13.69
N ASP A 288 0.28 19.26 -14.21
CA ASP A 288 -0.16 18.81 -15.55
C ASP A 288 0.79 19.24 -16.69
N GLU A 289 1.50 20.36 -16.54
CA GLU A 289 2.45 20.87 -17.55
C GLU A 289 3.69 19.96 -17.75
N HIS A 290 4.01 19.09 -16.78
CA HIS A 290 5.21 18.22 -16.84
C HIS A 290 4.89 16.78 -17.26
N GLN A 291 3.63 16.42 -17.52
CA GLN A 291 3.30 15.04 -17.90
C GLN A 291 3.78 14.69 -19.33
N LEU A 292 4.02 15.69 -20.19
CA LEU A 292 4.50 15.49 -21.57
C LEU A 292 6.02 15.31 -21.68
N GLU A 293 6.81 16.04 -20.88
CA GLU A 293 8.30 15.95 -20.93
C GLU A 293 8.83 14.69 -20.23
N VAL A 294 8.08 14.20 -19.25
CA VAL A 294 8.56 13.21 -18.28
C VAL A 294 8.35 11.76 -18.75
N ALA A 295 7.52 11.55 -19.78
CA ALA A 295 7.40 10.26 -20.48
C ALA A 295 8.69 9.94 -21.25
N ASP A 296 9.24 10.93 -21.96
CA ASP A 296 10.49 10.82 -22.71
C ASP A 296 11.70 10.61 -21.78
N GLU A 297 11.76 11.33 -20.66
CA GLU A 297 12.87 11.17 -19.69
C GLU A 297 12.87 9.82 -18.95
N ALA A 298 11.68 9.27 -18.63
CA ALA A 298 11.62 7.93 -18.04
C ALA A 298 12.12 6.88 -19.01
N GLU A 299 11.76 6.95 -20.29
CA GLU A 299 12.28 6.02 -21.28
C GLU A 299 13.81 6.12 -21.38
N GLN A 300 14.37 7.33 -21.35
CA GLN A 300 15.81 7.58 -21.35
C GLN A 300 16.53 7.01 -20.11
N GLN A 301 16.02 7.25 -18.90
CA GLN A 301 16.64 6.82 -17.65
C GLN A 301 16.62 5.29 -17.48
N TRP A 302 15.56 4.64 -17.97
CA TRP A 302 15.47 3.18 -17.96
C TRP A 302 16.40 2.55 -19.00
N ILE A 303 16.56 3.16 -20.19
CA ILE A 303 17.55 2.75 -21.19
C ILE A 303 18.97 2.86 -20.60
N ASP A 304 19.28 3.95 -19.90
CA ASP A 304 20.58 4.14 -19.27
C ASP A 304 20.84 3.11 -18.17
N THR A 305 19.83 2.77 -17.37
CA THR A 305 19.96 1.76 -16.30
C THR A 305 20.13 0.35 -16.88
N GLU A 306 19.40 -0.02 -17.93
CA GLU A 306 19.61 -1.27 -18.65
C GLU A 306 20.99 -1.32 -19.33
N ALA A 307 21.47 -0.21 -19.88
CA ALA A 307 22.80 -0.12 -20.46
C ALA A 307 23.91 -0.29 -19.42
N MET A 308 23.72 0.28 -18.22
CA MET A 308 24.63 0.08 -17.08
C MET A 308 24.61 -1.35 -16.53
N ILE A 309 23.51 -2.08 -16.67
CA ILE A 309 23.41 -3.51 -16.29
C ILE A 309 24.05 -4.41 -17.35
N LYS A 310 24.02 -4.01 -18.64
CA LYS A 310 24.62 -4.75 -19.76
C LYS A 310 26.12 -4.50 -19.96
N ASP A 311 26.68 -3.47 -19.31
CA ASP A 311 28.13 -3.25 -19.29
C ASP A 311 28.81 -4.25 -18.34
N GLU A 312 29.11 -5.44 -18.88
CA GLU A 312 29.88 -6.52 -18.26
C GLU A 312 31.36 -6.12 -18.01
N SER A 313 31.61 -5.06 -17.23
CA SER A 313 32.94 -4.73 -16.71
C SER A 313 33.08 -4.91 -15.19
N ILE A 314 32.03 -5.39 -14.50
CA ILE A 314 32.06 -5.75 -13.06
C ILE A 314 32.11 -7.29 -12.85
N MET A 315 32.72 -8.01 -13.79
CA MET A 315 33.19 -9.40 -13.58
C MET A 315 34.68 -9.52 -13.95
N SER A 316 35.54 -8.69 -13.36
CA SER A 316 36.98 -8.97 -13.32
C SER A 316 37.67 -8.26 -12.16
N VAL A 317 37.28 -8.58 -10.92
CA VAL A 317 38.19 -8.60 -9.75
C VAL A 317 37.73 -9.70 -8.79
N MET A 318 38.03 -10.95 -9.14
CA MET A 318 38.36 -12.04 -8.22
C MET A 318 39.50 -12.85 -8.85
#